data_AF-A0AAV0Y485-F1
#
_entry.id   AF-A0AAV0Y485-F1
#
_cell.length_a   1.000
_cell.length_b   1.000
_cell.length_c   1.000
_cell.angle_alpha   90.00
_cell.angle_beta   90.00
_cell.angle_gamma   90.00
#
_symmetry.space_group_name_H-M   'P 1'
#
loop_
_entity.id
_entity.type
_entity.pdbx_description
1 polymer ?
#
loop_
_entity_poly.entity_id
_entity_poly.type
_entity_poly.pdbx_seq_one_letter_code
_entity_poly.pdbx_strand_id
1 'polypeptide(L)'
;MKPTKLKEHLASVHPQHASDSLEVLQIKKAPFEKSGTVPKLGFVPPQKPCLEASYKVAYRIARSKKPHTIGESLIKPCALEMVELVCSLEQRKKIESIPLSHDTINSRISDMSTNILEQVIRELDSTPFPFSMQLGVYVNWSW
;
A
#
# COMPACT_ATOMS: atom_id res chain seq x y z
N MET A 1 10.32 12.03 -7.34
CA MET A 1 9.91 12.21 -8.75
C MET A 1 10.98 12.99 -9.49
N LYS A 2 11.34 12.64 -10.73
CA LYS A 2 12.36 13.40 -11.48
C LYS A 2 11.80 14.79 -11.87
N PRO A 3 12.63 15.87 -11.92
CA PRO A 3 12.14 17.23 -12.17
C PRO A 3 11.38 17.41 -13.49
N THR A 4 11.79 16.70 -14.54
CA THR A 4 11.14 16.73 -15.86
C THR A 4 9.72 16.17 -15.80
N LYS A 5 9.55 15.01 -15.16
CA LYS A 5 8.24 14.39 -14.95
C LYS A 5 7.32 15.24 -14.09
N LEU A 6 7.87 15.98 -13.12
CA LEU A 6 7.09 16.84 -12.24
C LEU A 6 6.41 17.97 -13.02
N LYS A 7 7.13 18.62 -13.95
CA LYS A 7 6.54 19.65 -14.82
C LYS A 7 5.42 19.10 -15.68
N GLU A 8 5.64 17.95 -16.32
CA GLU A 8 4.62 17.29 -17.15
C GLU A 8 3.37 16.90 -16.35
N HIS A 9 3.55 16.38 -15.14
CA HIS A 9 2.46 16.04 -14.24
C HIS A 9 1.68 17.27 -13.76
N LEU A 10 2.37 18.36 -13.40
CA LEU A 10 1.70 19.61 -13.04
C LEU A 10 0.93 20.17 -14.23
N ALA A 11 1.49 20.17 -15.44
CA ALA A 11 0.79 20.62 -16.64
C ALA A 11 -0.46 19.78 -16.98
N SER A 12 -0.41 18.47 -16.76
CA SER A 12 -1.49 17.54 -17.15
C SER A 12 -2.54 17.33 -16.08
N VAL A 13 -2.14 17.19 -14.82
CA VAL A 13 -3.03 16.79 -13.70
C VAL A 13 -3.39 17.98 -12.82
N HIS A 14 -2.51 18.99 -12.72
CA HIS A 14 -2.72 20.17 -11.87
C HIS A 14 -2.37 21.48 -12.58
N PRO A 15 -3.07 21.86 -13.66
CA PRO A 15 -2.70 22.98 -14.51
C PRO A 15 -2.56 24.30 -13.75
N GLN A 16 -3.32 24.47 -12.66
CA GLN A 16 -3.26 25.61 -11.76
C GLN A 16 -1.90 25.81 -11.06
N HIS A 17 -1.04 24.79 -11.05
CA HIS A 17 0.29 24.80 -10.46
C HIS A 17 1.40 24.58 -11.50
N ALA A 18 1.07 24.55 -12.80
CA ALA A 18 2.04 24.31 -13.87
C ALA A 18 3.10 25.42 -14.00
N SER A 19 2.74 26.65 -13.62
CA SER A 19 3.62 27.82 -13.64
C SER A 19 4.17 28.22 -12.27
N ASP A 20 3.96 27.39 -11.23
CA ASP A 20 4.47 27.67 -9.90
C ASP A 20 6.01 27.73 -9.93
N SER A 21 6.59 28.81 -9.39
CA SER A 21 8.04 28.93 -9.23
C SER A 21 8.58 27.93 -8.20
N LEU A 22 9.87 27.56 -8.32
CA LEU A 22 10.56 26.70 -7.35
C LEU A 22 10.43 27.22 -5.91
N GLU A 23 10.44 28.53 -5.72
CA GLU A 23 10.30 29.16 -4.40
C GLU A 23 8.92 28.89 -3.79
N VAL A 24 7.85 28.96 -4.59
CA VAL A 24 6.49 28.64 -4.15
C VAL A 24 6.38 27.18 -3.74
N LEU A 25 7.02 26.28 -4.50
CA LEU A 25 7.04 24.85 -4.17
C LEU A 25 7.84 24.56 -2.90
N GLN A 26 8.96 25.25 -2.67
CA GLN A 26 9.73 25.13 -1.43
C GLN A 26 8.95 25.65 -0.22
N ILE A 27 8.24 26.78 -0.36
CA ILE A 27 7.34 27.31 0.66
C ILE A 27 6.23 26.29 0.96
N LYS A 28 5.62 25.69 -0.07
CA LYS A 28 4.61 24.63 0.08
C LYS A 28 5.17 23.35 0.69
N LYS A 29 6.45 23.03 0.50
CA LYS A 29 7.13 21.86 1.07
C LYS A 29 7.41 22.02 2.57
N ALA A 30 7.75 23.24 3.02
CA ALA A 30 8.16 23.49 4.40
C ALA A 30 7.14 23.04 5.46
N PRO A 31 5.82 23.23 5.29
CA PRO A 31 4.81 22.66 6.20
C PRO A 31 4.83 21.12 6.26
N PHE A 32 5.10 20.43 5.14
CA PHE A 32 5.15 18.97 5.09
C PHE A 32 6.36 18.40 5.83
N GLU A 33 7.52 19.06 5.75
CA GLU A 33 8.71 18.65 6.49
C GLU A 33 8.59 18.97 7.99
N LYS A 34 7.95 20.10 8.34
CA LYS A 34 7.78 20.53 9.74
C LYS A 34 6.65 19.81 10.49
N SER A 35 5.61 19.35 9.79
CA SER A 35 4.40 18.80 10.45
C SER A 35 4.57 17.38 10.98
N GLY A 36 5.66 16.68 10.66
CA GLY A 36 6.18 15.51 11.38
C GLY A 36 5.30 14.24 11.39
N THR A 37 4.02 14.30 11.07
CA THR A 37 3.12 13.13 11.07
C THR A 37 1.93 13.33 10.11
N VAL A 38 1.60 12.29 9.34
CA VAL A 38 0.49 12.26 8.37
C VAL A 38 -0.88 12.75 8.90
N PRO A 39 -1.27 12.56 10.18
CA PRO A 39 -2.55 13.06 10.68
C PRO A 39 -2.63 14.58 10.76
N LYS A 40 -1.51 15.28 10.99
CA LYS A 40 -1.46 16.75 11.01
C LYS A 40 -1.67 17.37 9.62
N LEU A 41 -1.52 16.56 8.56
CA LEU A 41 -1.77 16.94 7.17
C LEU A 41 -3.18 16.57 6.70
N GLY A 42 -4.08 16.19 7.61
CA GLY A 42 -5.44 15.77 7.29
C GLY A 42 -5.57 14.32 6.80
N PHE A 43 -4.47 13.55 6.80
CA PHE A 43 -4.50 12.13 6.48
C PHE A 43 -4.99 11.34 7.68
N VAL A 44 -6.27 10.96 7.67
CA VAL A 44 -6.87 10.14 8.71
C VAL A 44 -6.40 8.70 8.53
N PRO A 45 -5.67 8.11 9.50
CA PRO A 45 -5.31 6.70 9.43
C PRO A 45 -6.59 5.86 9.38
N PRO A 46 -6.62 4.76 8.59
CA PRO A 46 -7.77 3.87 8.59
C PRO A 46 -8.02 3.37 10.00
N GLN A 47 -9.30 3.27 10.39
CA GLN A 47 -9.67 2.70 11.69
C GLN A 47 -9.03 1.30 11.83
N LYS A 48 -8.62 0.92 13.06
CA LYS A 48 -7.95 -0.37 13.32
C LYS A 48 -8.62 -1.58 12.64
N PRO A 49 -9.96 -1.73 12.67
CA PRO A 49 -10.61 -2.86 12.00
C PRO A 49 -10.48 -2.82 10.47
N CYS A 50 -10.53 -1.63 9.87
CA CYS A 50 -10.38 -1.46 8.42
C CYS A 50 -8.96 -1.74 7.97
N LEU A 51 -7.98 -1.32 8.78
CA LEU A 51 -6.57 -1.63 8.55
C LEU A 51 -6.36 -3.15 8.60
N GLU A 52 -6.83 -3.83 9.64
CA GLU A 52 -6.71 -5.29 9.78
C GLU A 52 -7.38 -6.04 8.61
N ALA A 53 -8.58 -5.60 8.20
CA ALA A 53 -9.26 -6.16 7.05
C ALA A 53 -8.43 -6.00 5.76
N SER A 54 -7.80 -4.83 5.54
CA SER A 54 -6.93 -4.60 4.37
C SER A 54 -5.73 -5.55 4.34
N TYR A 55 -5.08 -5.80 5.48
CA TYR A 55 -3.99 -6.78 5.58
C TYR A 55 -4.47 -8.20 5.29
N LYS A 56 -5.62 -8.60 5.84
CA LYS A 56 -6.19 -9.94 5.58
C LYS A 56 -6.51 -10.15 4.10
N VAL A 57 -7.08 -9.16 3.42
CA VAL A 57 -7.36 -9.24 1.97
C VAL A 57 -6.04 -9.29 1.18
N ALA A 58 -5.08 -8.42 1.48
CA ALA A 58 -3.78 -8.41 0.82
C ALA A 58 -3.04 -9.76 0.96
N TYR A 59 -3.07 -10.36 2.15
CA TYR A 59 -2.50 -11.69 2.39
C TYR A 59 -3.16 -12.75 1.50
N ARG A 60 -4.50 -12.75 1.38
CA ARG A 60 -5.23 -13.70 0.53
C ARG A 60 -4.90 -13.54 -0.95
N ILE A 61 -4.76 -12.29 -1.42
CA ILE A 61 -4.36 -11.98 -2.81
C ILE A 61 -2.95 -12.52 -3.09
N ALA A 62 -1.98 -12.19 -2.23
CA ALA A 62 -0.59 -12.64 -2.36
C ALA A 62 -0.48 -14.16 -2.34
N ARG A 63 -1.13 -14.81 -1.36
CA ARG A 63 -1.12 -16.27 -1.21
C ARG A 63 -1.72 -16.98 -2.42
N SER A 64 -2.71 -16.37 -3.06
CA SER A 64 -3.37 -16.91 -4.26
C SER A 64 -2.66 -16.52 -5.56
N LYS A 65 -1.52 -15.81 -5.48
CA LYS A 65 -0.74 -15.30 -6.62
C LYS A 65 -1.60 -14.49 -7.61
N LYS A 66 -2.53 -13.69 -7.10
CA LYS A 66 -3.42 -12.84 -7.91
C LYS A 66 -2.84 -11.43 -8.05
N PRO A 67 -3.16 -10.71 -9.14
CA PRO A 67 -2.72 -9.32 -9.31
C PRO A 67 -3.31 -8.43 -8.23
N HIS A 68 -2.57 -7.39 -7.81
CA HIS A 68 -3.01 -6.48 -6.74
C HIS A 68 -4.29 -5.72 -7.09
N THR A 69 -4.50 -5.44 -8.38
CA THR A 69 -5.69 -4.76 -8.92
C THR A 69 -7.00 -5.51 -8.65
N ILE A 70 -6.96 -6.80 -8.30
CA ILE A 70 -8.18 -7.56 -7.97
C ILE A 70 -8.90 -7.01 -6.73
N GLY A 71 -8.16 -6.33 -5.84
CA GLY A 71 -8.71 -5.68 -4.64
C GLY A 71 -9.75 -4.61 -4.99
N GLU A 72 -9.39 -3.71 -5.90
CA GLU A 72 -10.25 -2.59 -6.33
C GLU A 72 -11.22 -2.97 -7.45
N SER A 73 -10.82 -3.85 -8.38
CA SER A 73 -11.63 -4.19 -9.56
C SER A 73 -12.75 -5.20 -9.28
N LEU A 74 -12.60 -6.05 -8.26
CA LEU A 74 -13.55 -7.15 -8.01
C LEU A 74 -13.92 -7.29 -6.53
N ILE A 75 -12.95 -7.43 -5.63
CA ILE A 75 -13.23 -7.76 -4.23
C ILE A 75 -14.05 -6.65 -3.55
N LYS A 76 -13.64 -5.39 -3.74
CA LYS A 76 -14.32 -4.24 -3.16
C LYS A 76 -15.76 -4.06 -3.67
N PRO A 77 -16.04 -4.00 -4.99
CA PRO A 77 -17.42 -3.84 -5.47
C PRO A 77 -18.33 -4.99 -5.02
N CYS A 78 -17.88 -6.25 -5.12
CA CYS A 78 -18.69 -7.40 -4.66
C CYS A 78 -19.02 -7.31 -3.16
N ALA A 79 -18.04 -6.94 -2.32
CA ALA A 79 -18.28 -6.80 -0.89
C ALA A 79 -19.29 -5.68 -0.57
N LEU A 80 -19.25 -4.57 -1.32
CA LEU A 80 -20.18 -3.45 -1.14
C LEU A 80 -21.61 -3.80 -1.56
N GLU A 81 -21.77 -4.52 -2.67
CA GLU A 81 -23.07 -4.99 -3.16
C GLU A 81 -23.68 -6.01 -2.18
N MET A 82 -22.89 -6.99 -1.72
CA MET A 82 -23.36 -7.99 -0.76
C MET A 82 -23.84 -7.35 0.55
N VAL A 83 -23.09 -6.38 1.10
CA VAL A 83 -23.46 -5.74 2.36
C VAL A 83 -24.66 -4.80 2.20
N GLU A 84 -24.81 -4.18 1.04
CA GLU A 84 -26.01 -3.39 0.72
C GLU A 84 -27.27 -4.26 0.63
N LEU A 85 -27.19 -5.41 -0.04
CA LEU A 85 -28.34 -6.30 -0.23
C LEU A 85 -28.71 -7.10 1.01
N VAL A 86 -27.72 -7.57 1.78
CA VAL A 86 -27.93 -8.50 2.90
C VAL A 86 -28.01 -7.78 4.25
N CYS A 87 -27.33 -6.65 4.39
CA CYS A 87 -27.16 -5.99 5.68
C CYS A 87 -27.84 -4.60 5.68
N SER A 88 -27.09 -3.51 5.57
CA SER A 88 -27.62 -2.14 5.54
C SER A 88 -26.64 -1.14 4.92
N LEU A 89 -27.16 0.02 4.53
CA LEU A 89 -26.37 1.13 3.98
C LEU A 89 -25.34 1.69 4.97
N GLU A 90 -25.61 1.65 6.28
CA GLU A 90 -24.65 2.10 7.30
C GLU A 90 -23.43 1.18 7.38
N GLN A 91 -23.65 -0.13 7.27
CA GLN A 91 -22.57 -1.11 7.27
C GLN A 91 -21.76 -1.06 5.97
N ARG A 92 -22.42 -0.75 4.84
CA ARG A 92 -21.73 -0.54 3.55
C ARG A 92 -20.67 0.55 3.67
N LYS A 93 -20.99 1.71 4.28
CA LYS A 93 -20.04 2.81 4.48
C LYS A 93 -18.79 2.39 5.28
N LYS A 94 -18.95 1.49 6.25
CA LYS A 94 -17.81 0.95 7.02
C LYS A 94 -16.89 0.11 6.13
N ILE A 95 -17.46 -0.73 5.26
CA ILE A 95 -16.67 -1.55 4.31
C ILE A 95 -16.03 -0.69 3.22
N GLU A 96 -16.72 0.36 2.78
CA GLU A 96 -16.21 1.30 1.79
C GLU A 96 -14.93 2.00 2.26
N SER A 97 -14.83 2.24 3.57
CA SER A 97 -13.64 2.84 4.20
C SER A 97 -12.41 1.91 4.20
N ILE A 98 -12.55 0.62 3.88
CA ILE A 98 -11.43 -0.31 3.77
C ILE A 98 -10.61 0.02 2.51
N PRO A 99 -9.31 0.33 2.65
CA PRO A 99 -8.46 0.63 1.51
C PRO A 99 -8.02 -0.67 0.85
N LEU A 100 -8.40 -0.87 -0.41
CA LEU A 100 -8.09 -2.06 -1.22
C LEU A 100 -7.55 -1.69 -2.61
N SER A 101 -7.04 -0.47 -2.78
CA SER A 101 -6.43 -0.04 -4.04
C SER A 101 -5.19 -0.86 -4.38
N HIS A 102 -4.79 -0.87 -5.66
CA HIS A 102 -3.55 -1.50 -6.10
C HIS A 102 -2.36 -1.15 -5.18
N ASP A 103 -2.15 0.15 -4.93
CA ASP A 103 -1.03 0.64 -4.14
C ASP A 103 -1.13 0.24 -2.66
N THR A 104 -2.35 0.22 -2.12
CA THR A 104 -2.57 -0.25 -0.75
C THR A 104 -2.21 -1.72 -0.63
N ILE A 105 -2.75 -2.57 -1.52
CA ILE A 105 -2.48 -4.02 -1.48
C ILE A 105 -0.99 -4.28 -1.64
N ASN A 106 -0.33 -3.60 -2.58
CA ASN A 106 1.12 -3.69 -2.76
C ASN A 106 1.89 -3.32 -1.49
N SER A 107 1.55 -2.18 -0.87
CA SER A 107 2.19 -1.74 0.39
C SER A 107 1.98 -2.76 1.50
N ARG A 108 0.75 -3.28 1.70
CA ARG A 108 0.45 -4.26 2.75
C ARG A 108 1.25 -5.55 2.57
N ILE A 109 1.41 -6.02 1.34
CA ILE A 109 2.22 -7.20 1.02
C ILE A 109 3.69 -6.93 1.34
N SER A 110 4.21 -5.77 0.93
CA SER A 110 5.58 -5.35 1.24
C SER A 110 5.82 -5.27 2.75
N ASP A 111 4.92 -4.64 3.50
CA ASP A 111 5.00 -4.51 4.96
C ASP A 111 5.07 -5.90 5.63
N MET A 112 4.17 -6.82 5.23
CA MET A 112 4.16 -8.18 5.76
C MET A 112 5.46 -8.93 5.42
N SER A 113 5.98 -8.77 4.19
CA SER A 113 7.25 -9.38 3.78
C SER A 113 8.42 -8.87 4.62
N THR A 114 8.51 -7.56 4.83
CA THR A 114 9.55 -6.95 5.66
C THR A 114 9.45 -7.44 7.10
N ASN A 115 8.23 -7.48 7.68
CA ASN A 115 8.04 -7.98 9.04
C ASN A 115 8.48 -9.45 9.19
N ILE A 116 8.15 -10.32 8.22
CA ILE A 116 8.60 -11.72 8.24
C ILE A 116 10.12 -11.79 8.16
N LEU A 117 10.75 -11.01 7.27
CA LEU A 117 12.20 -10.97 7.16
C LEU A 117 12.87 -10.55 8.48
N GLU A 118 12.37 -9.50 9.11
CA GLU A 118 12.89 -9.04 10.40
C GLU A 118 12.69 -10.08 11.52
N GLN A 119 11.57 -10.80 11.52
CA GLN A 119 11.34 -11.91 12.47
C GLN A 119 12.38 -13.01 12.28
N VAL A 120 12.60 -13.45 11.04
CA VAL A 120 13.58 -14.49 10.70
C VAL A 120 15.00 -14.06 11.07
N ILE A 121 15.39 -12.80 10.79
CA ILE A 121 16.70 -12.28 11.18
C ILE A 121 16.86 -12.33 12.70
N ARG A 122 15.88 -11.82 13.45
CA ARG A 122 15.93 -11.85 14.93
C ARG A 122 16.03 -13.27 15.47
N GLU A 123 15.31 -14.22 14.88
CA GLU A 123 15.39 -15.63 15.26
C GLU A 123 16.80 -16.17 15.00
N LEU A 124 17.35 -15.96 13.80
CA LEU A 124 18.71 -16.39 13.44
C LEU A 124 19.77 -15.82 14.37
N ASP A 125 19.71 -14.52 14.67
CA ASP A 125 20.65 -13.83 15.58
C ASP A 125 20.56 -14.37 17.02
N SER A 126 19.39 -14.85 17.44
CA SER A 126 19.18 -15.44 18.76
C SER A 126 19.61 -16.91 18.86
N THR A 127 19.82 -17.59 17.74
CA THR A 127 20.13 -19.02 17.75
C THR A 127 21.60 -19.27 18.16
N PRO A 128 21.85 -20.20 19.10
CA PRO A 128 23.22 -20.59 19.47
C PRO A 128 23.84 -21.58 18.48
N PHE A 129 23.08 -22.02 17.47
CA PHE A 129 23.50 -23.07 16.53
C PHE A 129 23.95 -22.47 15.20
N PRO A 130 25.02 -23.00 14.58
CA PRO A 130 25.40 -22.58 13.25
C PRO A 130 24.36 -23.02 12.23
N PHE A 131 24.03 -22.14 11.30
CA PHE A 131 23.14 -22.43 10.17
C PHE A 131 23.88 -22.22 8.84
N SER A 132 23.32 -22.78 7.77
CA SER A 132 23.82 -22.59 6.40
C SER A 132 22.65 -22.37 5.46
N MET A 133 22.88 -21.64 4.37
CA MET A 133 21.84 -21.32 3.38
C MET A 133 22.12 -22.07 2.09
N GLN A 134 21.15 -22.87 1.63
CA GLN A 134 21.24 -23.59 0.37
C GLN A 134 20.60 -22.78 -0.75
N LEU A 135 21.35 -22.53 -1.83
CA LEU A 135 20.86 -21.84 -3.02
C LEU A 135 20.45 -22.87 -4.08
N GLY A 136 19.18 -22.87 -4.46
CA GLY A 136 18.67 -23.66 -5.58
C GLY A 136 18.73 -22.88 -6.87
N VAL A 137 19.39 -23.42 -7.91
CA VAL A 137 19.45 -22.82 -9.24
C VAL A 137 18.59 -23.67 -10.19
N TYR A 138 17.55 -23.08 -10.78
CA TYR A 138 16.77 -23.73 -11.82
C TYR A 138 17.30 -23.31 -13.18
N VAL A 139 17.87 -24.26 -13.93
CA VAL A 139 18.26 -24.06 -15.32
C VAL A 139 17.09 -24.49 -16.19
N ASN A 140 16.44 -23.52 -16.84
CA ASN A 140 15.33 -23.80 -17.74
C ASN A 140 15.92 -24.28 -19.08
N TRP A 141 16.11 -25.58 -19.23
CA TRP A 141 16.54 -26.18 -20.50
C TRP A 141 15.33 -26.26 -21.44
N SER A 142 15.30 -25.37 -22.44
CA SER A 142 14.44 -25.52 -23.61
C SER A 142 15.27 -26.23 -24.68
N TRP A 143 14.89 -27.46 -25.03
CA TRP A 143 15.38 -28.16 -26.22
C TRP A 143 14.65 -27.65 -27.46
#